data_AF-C7LRK6-F1
#
_entry.id   AF-C7LRK6-F1
#
_cell.length_a   1.000
_cell.length_b   1.000
_cell.length_c   1.000
_cell.angle_alpha   90.00
_cell.angle_beta   90.00
_cell.angle_gamma   90.00
#
_symmetry.space_group_name_H-M   'P 1'
#
loop_
_entity.id
_entity.type
_entity.pdbx_description
1 polymer ?
#
loop_
_entity_poly.entity_id
_entity_poly.type
_entity_poly.pdbx_seq_one_letter_code
_entity_poly.pdbx_strand_id
1 'polypeptide(L)'
;MMLGPMWTKLINFGLFQAGWFACVLGAAFGQVWLGTGLGVVFVMTHLALVPNRAGEMRLLIFALCVGLVVDSVHMRTGALVFFEGNVFPGLAPPWILVLWMQIASTLRFSLSWLEGRYVFGCFLGACCGVLAYAAGVRLGAAGFGTDSTRALLQIGFGWGLALPFLLLVARRISRGHETERYQIFW
;
A
#
# COMPACT_ATOMS: atom_id res chain seq x y z
N MET A 1 -22.70 9.46 11.55
CA MET A 1 -23.53 8.48 10.82
C MET A 1 -22.64 7.33 10.39
N MET A 2 -22.82 6.12 10.95
CA MET A 2 -22.05 4.95 10.50
C MET A 2 -22.65 4.49 9.17
N LEU A 3 -21.88 4.61 8.09
CA LEU A 3 -22.28 4.07 6.78
C LEU A 3 -22.44 2.56 6.88
N GLY A 4 -23.33 1.99 6.06
CA GLY A 4 -23.49 0.54 5.99
C GLY A 4 -22.17 -0.18 5.63
N PRO A 5 -21.99 -1.46 6.00
CA PRO A 5 -20.76 -2.20 5.76
C PRO A 5 -20.33 -2.22 4.28
N MET A 6 -21.29 -2.31 3.36
CA MET A 6 -21.04 -2.26 1.92
C MET A 6 -20.45 -0.91 1.48
N TRP A 7 -21.08 0.20 1.90
CA TRP A 7 -20.63 1.55 1.56
C TRP A 7 -19.23 1.85 2.10
N THR A 8 -18.93 1.38 3.32
CA THR A 8 -17.58 1.51 3.90
C THR A 8 -16.53 0.85 3.01
N LYS A 9 -16.79 -0.38 2.52
CA LYS A 9 -15.87 -1.08 1.62
C LYS A 9 -15.73 -0.37 0.27
N LEU A 10 -16.82 0.12 -0.31
CA LEU A 10 -16.80 0.82 -1.59
C LEU A 10 -16.04 2.14 -1.53
N ILE A 11 -16.28 2.96 -0.49
CA ILE A 11 -15.57 4.23 -0.32
C ILE A 11 -14.07 3.97 -0.09
N ASN A 12 -13.73 3.02 0.77
CA ASN A 12 -12.33 2.68 1.03
C ASN A 12 -11.61 2.19 -0.25
N PHE A 13 -12.25 1.32 -1.03
CA PHE A 13 -11.70 0.90 -2.32
C PHE A 13 -11.60 2.06 -3.32
N GLY A 14 -12.60 2.94 -3.37
CA GLY A 14 -12.59 4.13 -4.22
C GLY A 14 -11.45 5.09 -3.90
N LEU A 15 -11.19 5.34 -2.61
CA LEU A 15 -10.06 6.16 -2.15
C LEU A 15 -8.72 5.53 -2.56
N PHE A 16 -8.55 4.23 -2.33
CA PHE A 16 -7.37 3.48 -2.73
C PHE A 16 -7.10 3.57 -4.24
N GLN A 17 -8.13 3.32 -5.06
CA GLN A 17 -7.97 3.37 -6.52
C GLN A 17 -7.72 4.78 -7.03
N ALA A 18 -8.41 5.79 -6.48
CA ALA A 18 -8.20 7.18 -6.86
C ALA A 18 -6.76 7.63 -6.54
N GLY A 19 -6.24 7.28 -5.37
CA GLY A 19 -4.86 7.61 -5.04
C GLY A 19 -3.83 6.75 -5.77
N TRP A 20 -4.16 5.51 -6.15
CA TRP A 20 -3.32 4.71 -7.05
C TRP A 20 -3.13 5.41 -8.38
N PHE A 21 -4.23 5.80 -9.04
CA PHE A 21 -4.16 6.54 -10.30
C PHE A 21 -3.47 7.89 -10.13
N ALA A 22 -3.75 8.63 -9.06
CA ALA A 22 -3.10 9.93 -8.83
C ALA A 22 -1.57 9.80 -8.74
N CYS A 23 -1.05 8.87 -7.94
CA CYS A 23 0.39 8.70 -7.81
C CYS A 23 1.05 8.14 -9.09
N VAL A 24 0.46 7.11 -9.71
CA VAL A 24 1.03 6.47 -10.90
C VAL A 24 0.98 7.38 -12.11
N LEU A 25 -0.16 8.01 -12.41
CA LEU A 25 -0.27 8.95 -13.53
C LEU A 25 0.51 10.23 -13.26
N GLY A 26 0.56 10.69 -12.01
CA GLY A 26 1.42 11.81 -11.61
C GLY A 26 2.89 11.52 -11.92
N ALA A 27 3.40 10.34 -11.54
CA ALA A 27 4.75 9.93 -11.90
C ALA A 27 4.96 9.79 -13.42
N ALA A 28 4.00 9.15 -14.12
CA ALA A 28 4.09 8.92 -15.57
C ALA A 28 4.11 10.21 -16.42
N PHE A 29 3.39 11.26 -15.99
CA PHE A 29 3.28 12.52 -16.72
C PHE A 29 4.18 13.63 -16.17
N GLY A 30 5.18 13.30 -15.34
CA GLY A 30 6.12 14.29 -14.77
C GLY A 30 5.50 15.22 -13.71
N GLN A 31 4.31 14.90 -13.21
CA GLN A 31 3.58 15.63 -12.17
C GLN A 31 3.65 14.92 -10.81
N VAL A 32 4.83 14.37 -10.48
CA VAL A 32 5.00 13.42 -9.36
C VAL A 32 4.56 14.00 -8.01
N TRP A 33 4.84 15.27 -7.74
CA TRP A 33 4.48 15.92 -6.47
C TRP A 33 2.97 16.19 -6.35
N LEU A 34 2.30 16.52 -7.46
CA LEU A 34 0.85 16.66 -7.49
C LEU A 34 0.19 15.30 -7.22
N GLY A 35 0.64 14.25 -7.90
CA GLY A 35 0.17 12.88 -7.69
C GLY A 35 0.41 12.38 -6.26
N THR A 36 1.59 12.66 -5.71
CA THR A 36 1.94 12.35 -4.31
C THR A 36 1.01 13.09 -3.34
N GLY A 37 0.82 14.39 -3.52
CA GLY A 37 -0.03 15.22 -2.67
C GLY A 37 -1.48 14.75 -2.65
N LEU A 38 -2.04 14.43 -3.83
CA LEU A 38 -3.38 13.85 -3.94
C LEU A 38 -3.48 12.49 -3.24
N GLY A 39 -2.49 11.61 -3.40
CA GLY A 39 -2.42 10.34 -2.68
C GLY A 39 -2.42 10.53 -1.15
N VAL A 40 -1.66 11.51 -0.65
CA VAL A 40 -1.67 11.86 0.78
C VAL A 40 -3.05 12.36 1.21
N VAL A 41 -3.70 13.22 0.43
CA VAL A 41 -5.08 13.68 0.72
C VAL A 41 -6.04 12.49 0.84
N PHE A 42 -5.95 11.48 -0.04
CA PHE A 42 -6.78 10.28 0.08
C PHE A 42 -6.47 9.44 1.32
N VAL A 43 -5.20 9.29 1.71
CA VAL A 43 -4.80 8.64 2.97
C VAL A 43 -5.36 9.40 4.18
N MET A 44 -5.25 10.72 4.18
CA MET A 44 -5.76 11.56 5.28
C MET A 44 -7.29 11.55 5.33
N THR A 45 -7.96 11.48 4.18
CA THR A 45 -9.42 11.32 4.08
C THR A 45 -9.84 9.98 4.70
N HIS A 46 -9.16 8.89 4.37
CA HIS A 46 -9.39 7.59 5.01
C HIS A 46 -9.22 7.69 6.54
N LEU A 47 -8.10 8.26 7.01
CA LEU A 47 -7.86 8.44 8.45
C LEU A 47 -8.93 9.30 9.13
N ALA A 48 -9.48 10.31 8.46
CA ALA A 48 -10.54 11.13 9.01
C ALA A 48 -11.86 10.33 9.20
N LEU A 49 -12.11 9.37 8.31
CA LEU A 49 -13.34 8.55 8.27
C LEU A 49 -13.31 7.34 9.22
N VAL A 50 -12.12 6.83 9.59
CA VAL A 50 -12.03 5.64 10.45
C VAL A 50 -12.24 5.96 11.94
N PRO A 51 -12.92 5.10 12.71
CA PRO A 51 -13.10 5.30 14.16
C PRO A 51 -11.79 5.21 14.96
N ASN A 52 -10.97 4.18 14.70
CA ASN A 52 -9.69 3.98 15.40
C ASN A 52 -8.52 4.56 14.59
N ARG A 53 -8.38 5.89 14.65
CA ARG A 53 -7.32 6.62 13.92
C ARG A 53 -5.92 6.24 14.35
N ALA A 54 -5.68 6.04 15.65
CA ALA A 54 -4.36 5.72 16.18
C ALA A 54 -3.88 4.34 15.72
N GLY A 55 -4.73 3.32 15.82
CA GLY A 55 -4.43 1.99 15.30
C GLY A 55 -4.21 1.99 13.80
N GLU A 56 -5.06 2.72 13.06
CA GLU A 56 -4.90 2.83 11.61
C GLU A 56 -3.59 3.53 11.24
N MET A 57 -3.25 4.65 11.88
CA MET A 57 -1.99 5.36 11.66
C MET A 57 -0.77 4.46 11.90
N ARG A 58 -0.78 3.64 12.96
CA ARG A 58 0.30 2.66 13.21
C ARG A 58 0.46 1.68 12.05
N LEU A 59 -0.65 1.19 11.48
CA LEU A 59 -0.63 0.28 10.34
C LEU A 59 -0.07 0.98 9.08
N LEU A 60 -0.51 2.22 8.82
CA LEU A 60 -0.04 3.00 7.67
C LEU A 60 1.47 3.30 7.75
N ILE A 61 1.96 3.75 8.90
CA ILE A 61 3.39 4.00 9.14
C ILE A 61 4.19 2.71 8.99
N PHE A 62 3.69 1.60 9.54
CA PHE A 62 4.34 0.31 9.40
C PHE A 62 4.46 -0.11 7.92
N ALA A 63 3.39 0.05 7.15
CA ALA A 63 3.39 -0.25 5.73
C ALA A 63 4.32 0.67 4.94
N LEU A 64 4.40 1.96 5.28
CA LEU A 64 5.38 2.88 4.72
C LEU A 64 6.81 2.38 4.95
N CYS A 65 7.14 1.93 6.17
CA CYS A 65 8.46 1.37 6.47
C CYS A 65 8.75 0.09 5.68
N VAL A 66 7.78 -0.83 5.61
CA VAL A 66 7.90 -2.06 4.81
C VAL A 66 8.13 -1.71 3.34
N GLY A 67 7.33 -0.79 2.79
CA GLY A 67 7.45 -0.34 1.41
C GLY A 67 8.79 0.32 1.10
N LEU A 68 9.26 1.17 2.01
CA LEU A 68 10.58 1.78 1.89
C LEU A 68 11.67 0.71 1.78
N VAL A 69 11.62 -0.34 2.60
CA VAL A 69 12.60 -1.43 2.50
C VAL A 69 12.43 -2.21 1.19
N VAL A 70 11.21 -2.64 0.88
CA VAL A 70 10.92 -3.52 -0.27
C VAL A 70 11.31 -2.82 -1.58
N ASP A 71 10.78 -1.63 -1.85
CA ASP A 71 11.04 -0.94 -3.12
C ASP A 71 12.49 -0.43 -3.22
N SER A 72 13.12 -0.04 -2.10
CA SER A 72 14.55 0.31 -2.13
C SER A 72 15.42 -0.90 -2.43
N VAL A 73 15.05 -2.10 -1.96
CA VAL A 73 15.74 -3.34 -2.35
C VAL A 73 15.57 -3.60 -3.84
N HIS A 74 14.36 -3.47 -4.40
CA HIS A 74 14.14 -3.61 -5.84
C HIS A 74 14.95 -2.62 -6.66
N MET A 75 15.07 -1.37 -6.21
CA MET A 75 15.92 -0.37 -6.87
C MET A 75 17.39 -0.71 -6.79
N ARG A 76 17.88 -1.12 -5.61
CA ARG A 76 19.31 -1.42 -5.38
C ARG A 76 19.78 -2.66 -6.13
N THR A 77 18.92 -3.65 -6.32
CA THR A 77 19.25 -4.82 -7.15
C THR A 77 19.05 -4.57 -8.64
N GLY A 78 18.58 -3.38 -9.02
CA GLY A 78 18.30 -3.01 -10.42
C GLY A 78 17.01 -3.60 -10.99
N ALA A 79 16.17 -4.25 -10.19
CA ALA A 79 14.90 -4.80 -10.67
C ALA A 79 13.95 -3.69 -11.14
N LEU A 80 13.92 -2.55 -10.44
CA LEU A 80 13.07 -1.42 -10.74
C LEU A 80 13.86 -0.12 -10.83
N VAL A 81 13.44 0.74 -11.74
CA VAL A 81 13.93 2.11 -11.89
C VAL A 81 12.71 3.02 -11.87
N PHE A 82 12.65 3.93 -10.90
CA PHE A 82 11.65 5.00 -10.89
C PHE A 82 12.25 6.25 -11.52
N PHE A 83 11.56 6.80 -12.52
CA PHE A 83 12.08 7.93 -13.30
C PHE A 83 11.99 9.26 -12.56
N GLU A 84 10.94 9.44 -11.75
CA GLU A 84 10.60 10.71 -11.13
C GLU A 84 10.45 10.62 -9.60
N GLY A 85 10.75 11.72 -8.92
CA GLY A 85 10.47 11.89 -7.48
C GLY A 85 11.48 11.25 -6.52
N ASN A 86 12.62 10.77 -7.01
CA ASN A 86 13.69 10.26 -6.15
C ASN A 86 14.31 11.42 -5.35
N VAL A 87 14.13 11.41 -4.02
CA VAL A 87 14.73 12.40 -3.12
C VAL A 87 16.13 11.98 -2.70
N PHE A 88 16.34 10.69 -2.47
CA PHE A 88 17.61 10.11 -2.06
C PHE A 88 18.02 9.00 -3.04
N PRO A 89 19.29 8.96 -3.49
CA PRO A 89 19.75 7.90 -4.38
C PRO A 89 19.57 6.50 -3.77
N GLY A 90 18.94 5.60 -4.53
CA GLY A 90 18.74 4.21 -4.10
C GLY A 90 17.74 4.00 -2.97
N LEU A 91 16.89 5.00 -2.69
CA LEU A 91 15.70 4.86 -1.85
C LEU A 91 14.43 5.07 -2.69
N ALA A 92 13.38 4.34 -2.33
CA ALA A 92 12.07 4.45 -2.95
C ALA A 92 11.51 5.88 -2.88
N PRO A 93 10.97 6.43 -3.97
CA PRO A 93 10.46 7.80 -4.00
C PRO A 93 9.19 7.94 -3.15
N PRO A 94 8.87 9.14 -2.62
CA PRO A 94 7.73 9.30 -1.72
C PRO A 94 6.38 8.83 -2.28
N TRP A 95 6.16 8.98 -3.59
CA TRP A 95 4.88 8.63 -4.22
C TRP A 95 4.55 7.13 -4.15
N ILE A 96 5.54 6.24 -4.29
CA ILE A 96 5.31 4.78 -4.17
C ILE A 96 5.06 4.42 -2.70
N LEU A 97 5.70 5.12 -1.75
CA LEU A 97 5.47 4.94 -0.32
C LEU A 97 4.05 5.34 0.10
N VAL A 98 3.46 6.34 -0.55
CA VAL A 98 2.04 6.67 -0.38
C VAL A 98 1.15 5.52 -0.82
N LEU A 99 1.51 4.79 -1.88
CA LEU A 99 0.76 3.60 -2.30
C LEU A 99 0.86 2.45 -1.28
N TRP A 100 1.98 2.32 -0.58
CA TRP A 100 2.10 1.39 0.54
C TRP A 100 1.19 1.74 1.72
N MET A 101 1.04 3.03 2.04
CA MET A 101 0.03 3.46 3.02
C MET A 101 -1.38 3.15 2.51
N GLN A 102 -1.66 3.44 1.24
CA GLN A 102 -3.00 3.19 0.67
C GLN A 102 -3.36 1.70 0.63
N ILE A 103 -2.44 0.77 0.33
CA ILE A 103 -2.77 -0.65 0.43
C ILE A 103 -3.05 -1.05 1.88
N ALA A 104 -2.29 -0.54 2.84
CA ALA A 104 -2.53 -0.81 4.26
C ALA A 104 -3.92 -0.33 4.73
N SER A 105 -4.39 0.81 4.20
CA SER A 105 -5.72 1.36 4.50
C SER A 105 -6.86 0.43 4.07
N THR A 106 -6.62 -0.50 3.14
CA THR A 106 -7.63 -1.45 2.67
C THR A 106 -7.75 -2.70 3.52
N LEU A 107 -6.70 -3.09 4.25
CA LEU A 107 -6.55 -4.41 4.88
C LEU A 107 -7.64 -4.73 5.91
N ARG A 108 -8.11 -3.71 6.63
CA ARG A 108 -9.15 -3.83 7.66
C ARG A 108 -10.55 -3.50 7.14
N PHE A 109 -10.67 -3.13 5.86
CA PHE A 109 -11.89 -2.61 5.26
C PHE A 109 -12.24 -3.37 3.98
N SER A 110 -11.93 -2.86 2.78
CA SER A 110 -12.26 -3.52 1.52
C SER A 110 -11.59 -4.89 1.36
N LEU A 111 -10.42 -5.09 1.98
CA LEU A 111 -9.70 -6.37 2.03
C LEU A 111 -9.84 -7.12 3.37
N SER A 112 -10.76 -6.72 4.25
CA SER A 112 -11.01 -7.40 5.55
C SER A 112 -11.28 -8.91 5.43
N TRP A 113 -11.78 -9.37 4.29
CA TRP A 113 -12.05 -10.79 4.03
C TRP A 113 -10.77 -11.65 3.90
N LEU A 114 -9.60 -11.02 3.77
CA LEU A 114 -8.28 -11.69 3.79
C LEU A 114 -7.74 -11.90 5.21
N GLU A 115 -8.40 -11.35 6.23
CA GLU A 115 -7.94 -11.50 7.61
C GLU A 115 -7.84 -12.99 7.99
N GLY A 116 -6.68 -13.39 8.51
CA GLY A 116 -6.40 -14.78 8.89
C GLY A 116 -6.07 -15.73 7.73
N ARG A 117 -6.18 -15.30 6.47
CA ARG A 117 -5.92 -16.12 5.27
C ARG A 117 -4.53 -15.86 4.68
N TYR A 118 -3.48 -15.98 5.49
CA TYR A 118 -2.12 -15.54 5.13
C TYR A 118 -1.52 -16.22 3.91
N VAL A 119 -1.74 -17.53 3.74
CA VAL A 119 -1.26 -18.27 2.56
C VAL A 119 -1.90 -17.70 1.30
N PHE A 120 -3.20 -17.46 1.31
CA PHE A 120 -3.89 -16.84 0.19
C PHE A 120 -3.47 -15.38 -0.02
N GLY A 121 -3.20 -14.65 1.06
CA GLY A 121 -2.59 -13.32 1.02
C GLY A 121 -1.20 -13.32 0.37
N CYS A 122 -0.38 -14.35 0.58
CA CYS A 122 0.90 -14.51 -0.12
C CYS A 122 0.70 -14.61 -1.64
N PHE A 123 -0.19 -15.51 -2.09
CA PHE A 123 -0.48 -15.68 -3.52
C PHE A 123 -1.05 -14.40 -4.14
N LEU A 124 -2.04 -13.77 -3.50
CA LEU A 124 -2.61 -12.52 -3.99
C LEU A 124 -1.58 -11.39 -3.99
N GLY A 125 -0.75 -11.29 -2.96
CA GLY A 125 0.32 -10.30 -2.91
C GLY A 125 1.25 -10.45 -4.10
N ALA A 126 1.74 -11.67 -4.35
CA ALA A 126 2.61 -11.95 -5.48
C ALA A 126 1.95 -11.59 -6.83
N CYS A 127 0.72 -12.03 -7.07
CA CYS A 127 0.01 -11.77 -8.33
C CYS A 127 -0.35 -10.29 -8.50
N CYS A 128 -1.00 -9.68 -7.52
CA CYS A 128 -1.44 -8.29 -7.59
C CYS A 128 -0.25 -7.31 -7.60
N GLY A 129 0.82 -7.60 -6.87
CA GLY A 129 2.06 -6.83 -6.89
C GLY A 129 2.69 -6.84 -8.29
N VAL A 130 2.87 -8.01 -8.88
CA VAL A 130 3.37 -8.16 -10.26
C VAL A 130 2.51 -7.36 -11.25
N LEU A 131 1.20 -7.50 -11.17
CA LEU A 131 0.27 -6.79 -12.06
C LEU A 131 0.32 -5.26 -11.87
N ALA A 132 0.37 -4.79 -10.62
CA ALA A 132 0.39 -3.37 -10.32
C ALA A 132 1.68 -2.69 -10.83
N TYR A 133 2.83 -3.32 -10.64
CA TYR A 133 4.11 -2.77 -11.11
C TYR A 133 4.25 -2.90 -12.62
N ALA A 134 3.81 -4.00 -13.23
CA ALA A 134 3.76 -4.12 -14.68
C ALA A 134 2.86 -3.03 -15.31
N ALA A 135 1.72 -2.72 -14.67
CA ALA A 135 0.84 -1.64 -15.10
C ALA A 135 1.52 -0.26 -14.94
N GLY A 136 2.16 0.02 -13.79
CA GLY A 136 2.91 1.25 -13.57
C GLY A 136 4.04 1.46 -14.58
N VAL A 137 4.78 0.38 -14.90
CA VAL A 137 5.82 0.40 -15.94
C VAL A 137 5.22 0.70 -17.31
N ARG A 138 4.13 0.03 -17.68
CA ARG A 138 3.44 0.25 -18.96
C ARG A 138 2.86 1.65 -19.10
N LEU A 139 2.45 2.27 -17.98
CA LEU A 139 1.97 3.64 -17.93
C LEU A 139 3.10 4.67 -17.98
N GLY A 140 4.36 4.27 -17.81
CA GLY A 140 5.52 5.16 -17.84
C GLY A 140 5.95 5.72 -16.48
N ALA A 141 5.40 5.21 -15.36
CA ALA A 141 5.79 5.65 -14.02
C ALA A 141 7.13 5.05 -13.54
N ALA A 142 7.52 3.91 -14.10
CA ALA A 142 8.73 3.17 -13.76
C ALA A 142 9.24 2.36 -14.96
N GLY A 143 10.42 1.79 -14.83
CA GLY A 143 11.00 0.84 -15.78
C GLY A 143 11.57 -0.39 -15.08
N PHE A 144 11.73 -1.48 -15.82
CA PHE A 144 12.54 -2.62 -15.37
C PHE A 144 14.00 -2.33 -15.68
N GLY A 145 14.87 -2.36 -14.67
CA GLY A 145 16.31 -2.14 -14.87
C GLY A 145 17.07 -3.39 -15.31
N THR A 146 16.49 -4.57 -15.10
CA THR A 146 16.97 -5.86 -15.62
C THR A 146 15.97 -6.45 -16.61
N ASP A 147 16.25 -7.67 -17.09
CA ASP A 147 15.22 -8.50 -17.76
C ASP A 147 13.90 -8.50 -16.97
N SER A 148 12.80 -8.32 -17.70
CA SER A 148 11.47 -8.12 -17.12
C SER A 148 11.01 -9.35 -16.33
N THR A 149 11.37 -10.56 -16.75
CA THR A 149 11.01 -11.79 -16.03
C THR A 149 11.66 -11.81 -14.65
N ARG A 150 12.95 -11.51 -14.57
CA ARG A 150 13.68 -11.44 -13.30
C ARG A 150 13.11 -10.38 -12.37
N ALA A 151 12.82 -9.19 -12.91
CA ALA A 151 12.23 -8.11 -12.13
C ALA A 151 10.85 -8.49 -11.57
N LEU A 152 9.97 -9.05 -12.40
CA LEU A 152 8.64 -9.49 -11.99
C LEU A 152 8.69 -10.62 -10.95
N LEU A 153 9.60 -11.58 -11.09
CA LEU A 153 9.81 -12.61 -10.07
C LEU A 153 10.22 -12.01 -8.72
N GLN A 154 11.14 -11.05 -8.74
CA GLN A 154 11.59 -10.37 -7.52
C GLN A 154 10.48 -9.52 -6.89
N ILE A 155 9.66 -8.84 -7.70
CA ILE A 155 8.49 -8.09 -7.24
C ILE A 155 7.45 -9.03 -6.63
N GLY A 156 7.14 -10.14 -7.31
CA GLY A 156 6.21 -11.16 -6.83
C GLY A 156 6.66 -11.75 -5.50
N PHE A 157 7.95 -12.05 -5.34
CA PHE A 157 8.51 -12.51 -4.07
C PHE A 157 8.39 -11.46 -2.97
N GLY A 158 8.77 -10.21 -3.25
CA GLY A 158 8.66 -9.10 -2.30
C GLY A 158 7.24 -8.90 -1.79
N TRP A 159 6.26 -8.86 -2.70
CA TRP A 159 4.85 -8.70 -2.33
C TRP A 159 4.22 -9.95 -1.71
N GLY A 160 4.64 -11.13 -2.13
CA GLY A 160 4.21 -12.40 -1.53
C GLY A 160 4.59 -12.51 -0.06
N LEU A 161 5.71 -11.89 0.35
CA LEU A 161 6.09 -11.77 1.76
C LEU A 161 5.45 -10.56 2.46
N ALA A 162 5.41 -9.41 1.78
CA ALA A 162 4.95 -8.17 2.38
C ALA A 162 3.46 -8.21 2.74
N LEU A 163 2.58 -8.69 1.84
CA LEU A 163 1.14 -8.67 2.09
C LEU A 163 0.71 -9.52 3.31
N PRO A 164 1.11 -10.80 3.47
CA PRO A 164 0.77 -11.56 4.68
C PRO A 164 1.37 -10.93 5.93
N PHE A 165 2.54 -10.29 5.85
CA PHE A 165 3.14 -9.60 6.98
C PHE A 165 2.31 -8.37 7.42
N LEU A 166 1.83 -7.57 6.46
CA LEU A 166 0.92 -6.46 6.76
C LEU A 166 -0.42 -6.96 7.32
N LEU A 167 -0.97 -8.07 6.81
CA LEU A 167 -2.18 -8.70 7.34
C LEU A 167 -1.99 -9.17 8.80
N LEU A 168 -0.81 -9.69 9.16
CA LEU A 168 -0.49 -10.08 10.54
C LEU A 168 -0.53 -8.86 11.48
N VAL A 169 0.07 -7.74 11.07
CA VAL A 169 0.07 -6.51 11.87
C VAL A 169 -1.33 -5.90 11.96
N ALA A 170 -2.08 -5.86 10.86
CA ALA A 170 -3.46 -5.39 10.83
C ALA A 170 -4.34 -6.16 11.84
N ARG A 171 -4.21 -7.50 11.89
CA ARG A 171 -4.93 -8.34 12.86
C ARG A 171 -4.56 -8.03 14.31
N ARG A 172 -3.27 -7.82 14.61
CA ARG A 172 -2.81 -7.46 15.96
C ARG A 172 -3.39 -6.13 16.43
N ILE A 173 -3.46 -5.14 15.53
CA ILE A 173 -4.03 -3.83 15.82
C ILE A 173 -5.54 -3.91 16.07
N SER A 174 -6.28 -4.69 15.27
CA SER A 174 -7.72 -4.91 15.48
C SER A 174 -8.00 -5.51 16.86
N ARG A 175 -7.25 -6.54 17.27
CA ARG A 175 -7.41 -7.20 18.57
C ARG A 175 -7.09 -6.28 19.76
N GLY A 176 -6.01 -5.50 19.69
CA GLY A 176 -5.65 -4.57 20.77
C GLY A 176 -6.75 -3.54 21.06
N HIS A 177 -7.44 -3.07 20.02
CA HIS A 177 -8.54 -2.13 20.16
C HIS A 177 -9.80 -2.74 20.78
N GLU A 178 -10.09 -4.01 20.51
CA GLU A 178 -11.17 -4.73 21.18
C GLU A 178 -10.86 -4.87 22.68
N THR A 179 -9.65 -5.29 23.03
CA THR A 179 -9.22 -5.44 24.44
C THR A 179 -9.25 -4.13 25.23
N GLU A 180 -8.74 -3.02 24.68
CA GLU A 180 -8.83 -1.69 25.31
C GLU A 180 -10.28 -1.27 25.54
N ARG A 181 -11.18 -1.54 24.58
CA ARG A 181 -12.60 -1.23 24.71
C ARG A 181 -13.24 -1.98 25.88
N TYR A 182 -12.89 -3.25 26.11
CA TYR A 182 -13.42 -4.03 27.24
C TYR A 182 -12.86 -3.58 28.61
N GLN A 183 -11.66 -3.02 28.67
CA GLN A 183 -11.07 -2.57 29.94
C GLN A 183 -11.57 -1.20 30.43
N ILE A 184 -12.21 -0.40 29.57
CA ILE A 184 -12.74 0.93 29.95
C ILE A 184 -14.15 0.82 30.58
N PHE A 185 -14.81 -0.34 30.49
CA PHE A 185 -16.16 -0.57 31.02
C PHE A 185 -16.21 -1.32 32.37
N TRP A 186 -15.09 -1.40 33.10
CA TRP A 186 -14.98 -1.93 34.46
C TRP A 186 -14.14 -0.99 35.33
#